data_AF-A0A1Q3CJT2-F1
#
_entry.id   AF-A0A1Q3CJT2-F1
#
_cell.length_a   1.000
_cell.length_b   1.000
_cell.length_c   1.000
_cell.angle_alpha   90.00
_cell.angle_beta   90.00
_cell.angle_gamma   90.00
#
_symmetry.space_group_name_H-M   'P 1'
#
loop_
_entity.id
_entity.type
_entity.pdbx_description
1 polymer ?
#
loop_
_entity_poly.entity_id
_entity_poly.type
_entity_poly.pdbx_seq_one_letter_code
_entity_poly.pdbx_strand_id
1 'polypeptide(L)'
;RYSIWLENKLCLQLDPILILKYFLWRKGIYAISNHYDWYCAWEEVAQNKKLIKNNHTINEQFAFYWAYGLKRFDPLDPNKILPSNVPEGSLIVIAHTPMSNLFSCLWFNEVEWFTPRDQLSFAYTYQKLRRMNPNKPFYLNMFKDCERRNIAKLYHHQSEEKRNFVQQ
;
A
#
# COMPACT_ATOMS: atom_id res chain seq x y z
N ARG A 1 -15.57 -4.01 -13.15
CA ARG A 1 -15.33 -2.60 -12.74
C ARG A 1 -13.88 -2.47 -12.31
N TYR A 2 -13.22 -1.34 -12.58
CA TYR A 2 -11.83 -1.07 -12.21
C TYR A 2 -11.72 0.27 -11.49
N SER A 3 -10.69 0.45 -10.66
CA SER A 3 -10.33 1.73 -10.05
C SER A 3 -8.82 1.92 -9.99
N ILE A 4 -8.40 3.18 -10.04
CA ILE A 4 -7.04 3.64 -9.75
C ILE A 4 -7.19 4.65 -8.63
N TRP A 5 -6.51 4.40 -7.51
CA TRP A 5 -6.43 5.29 -6.36
C TRP A 5 -5.06 5.92 -6.36
N LEU A 6 -5.03 7.22 -6.12
CA LEU A 6 -3.83 8.03 -6.21
C LEU A 6 -3.78 8.99 -5.03
N GLU A 7 -2.61 9.15 -4.44
CA GLU A 7 -2.37 10.18 -3.43
C GLU A 7 -2.76 11.57 -3.97
N ASN A 8 -3.33 12.42 -3.12
CA ASN A 8 -3.80 13.75 -3.52
C ASN A 8 -2.69 14.70 -4.02
N LYS A 9 -1.42 14.43 -3.71
CA LYS A 9 -0.27 15.20 -4.22
C LYS A 9 0.27 14.66 -5.54
N LEU A 10 -0.27 13.57 -6.08
CA LEU A 10 0.22 12.97 -7.31
C LEU A 10 -0.75 13.19 -8.47
N CYS A 11 -0.22 13.16 -9.69
CA CYS A 11 -0.96 13.18 -10.93
C CYS A 11 -0.45 12.08 -11.88
N LEU A 12 -1.38 11.36 -12.50
CA LEU A 12 -1.05 10.33 -13.50
C LEU A 12 -0.40 10.96 -14.73
N GLN A 13 0.65 10.32 -15.22
CA GLN A 13 1.41 10.74 -16.40
C GLN A 13 1.12 9.87 -17.62
N LEU A 14 0.46 8.73 -17.42
CA LEU A 14 0.15 7.75 -18.47
C LEU A 14 -1.36 7.50 -18.55
N ASP A 15 -1.79 6.96 -19.69
CA ASP A 15 -3.17 6.55 -19.93
C ASP A 15 -3.65 5.55 -18.86
N PRO A 16 -4.75 5.84 -18.14
CA PRO A 16 -5.35 4.93 -17.15
C PRO A 16 -5.60 3.50 -17.65
N ILE A 17 -5.98 3.31 -18.91
CA ILE A 17 -6.22 2.00 -19.52
C ILE A 17 -4.92 1.22 -19.67
N LEU A 18 -3.82 1.90 -20.05
CA LEU A 18 -2.50 1.29 -20.12
C LEU A 18 -2.01 0.87 -18.73
N ILE A 19 -2.26 1.70 -17.71
CA ILE A 19 -1.93 1.38 -16.31
C ILE A 19 -2.69 0.13 -15.85
N LEU A 20 -4.00 0.05 -16.10
CA LEU A 20 -4.82 -1.13 -15.78
C LEU A 20 -4.29 -2.39 -16.46
N LYS A 21 -3.99 -2.31 -17.77
CA LYS A 21 -3.44 -3.43 -18.54
C LYS A 21 -2.07 -3.85 -17.99
N TYR A 22 -1.19 -2.91 -17.70
CA TYR A 22 0.16 -3.19 -17.22
C TYR A 22 0.20 -3.89 -15.86
N PHE A 23 -0.67 -3.49 -14.92
CA PHE A 23 -0.64 -3.99 -13.55
C PHE A 23 -1.56 -5.17 -13.27
N LEU A 24 -2.67 -5.32 -14.00
CA LEU A 24 -3.67 -6.34 -13.71
C LEU A 24 -3.65 -7.50 -14.71
N TRP A 25 -3.23 -7.27 -15.96
CA TRP A 25 -3.24 -8.34 -16.97
C TRP A 25 -2.25 -9.46 -16.61
N ARG A 26 -2.79 -10.63 -16.26
CA ARG A 26 -2.05 -11.84 -15.83
C ARG A 26 -1.15 -11.65 -14.59
N LYS A 27 -1.25 -10.52 -13.88
CA LYS A 27 -0.45 -10.21 -12.70
C LYS A 27 -1.24 -10.19 -11.39
N GLY A 28 -2.57 -10.08 -11.45
CA GLY A 28 -3.43 -10.13 -10.26
C GLY A 28 -4.67 -9.26 -10.42
N ILE A 29 -5.45 -9.17 -9.34
CA ILE A 29 -6.68 -8.35 -9.27
C ILE A 29 -6.49 -7.08 -8.44
N TYR A 30 -5.30 -6.91 -7.88
CA TYR A 30 -4.94 -5.81 -7.01
C TYR A 30 -3.45 -5.52 -7.22
N ALA A 31 -3.08 -4.26 -7.36
CA ALA A 31 -1.69 -3.84 -7.42
C ALA A 31 -1.47 -2.63 -6.54
N ILE A 32 -0.34 -2.61 -5.85
CA ILE A 32 0.05 -1.53 -4.93
C ILE A 32 1.56 -1.33 -4.97
N SER A 33 2.00 -0.08 -4.83
CA SER A 33 3.42 0.20 -4.73
C SER A 33 4.02 -0.40 -3.47
N ASN A 34 5.26 -0.86 -3.57
CA ASN A 34 6.09 -1.19 -2.43
C ASN A 34 6.66 0.09 -1.81
N HIS A 35 6.86 0.09 -0.50
CA HIS A 35 7.64 1.13 0.16
C HIS A 35 9.09 1.15 -0.36
N TYR A 36 9.66 2.35 -0.45
CA TYR A 36 10.95 2.57 -1.12
C TYR A 36 12.14 2.24 -0.22
N ASP A 37 12.02 2.43 1.10
CA ASP A 37 13.11 2.24 2.07
C ASP A 37 12.94 1.00 2.96
N TRP A 38 11.70 0.58 3.21
CA TRP A 38 11.37 -0.39 4.26
C TRP A 38 10.66 -1.60 3.68
N TYR A 39 11.05 -2.78 4.14
CA TYR A 39 10.53 -4.05 3.60
C TYR A 39 9.83 -4.88 4.68
N CYS A 40 10.08 -4.55 5.95
CA CYS A 40 9.55 -5.25 7.10
C CYS A 40 8.79 -4.31 8.04
N ALA A 41 7.59 -4.73 8.46
CA ALA A 41 6.76 -3.96 9.41
C ALA A 41 7.49 -3.68 10.74
N TRP A 42 8.46 -4.51 11.15
CA TRP A 42 9.29 -4.26 12.34
C TRP A 42 10.15 -3.01 12.22
N GLU A 43 10.73 -2.79 11.03
CA GLU A 43 11.56 -1.63 10.73
C GLU A 43 10.70 -0.37 10.73
N GLU A 44 9.53 -0.46 10.10
CA GLU A 44 8.52 0.60 10.06
C GLU A 44 8.07 1.00 11.48
N VAL A 45 7.77 0.03 12.34
CA VAL A 45 7.43 0.29 13.76
C VAL A 45 8.57 0.97 14.49
N ALA A 46 9.81 0.49 14.32
CA ALA A 46 10.97 1.09 14.96
C ALA A 46 11.19 2.53 14.50
N GLN A 47 10.93 2.84 13.23
CA GLN A 47 11.07 4.18 12.68
C GLN A 47 9.96 5.12 13.16
N ASN A 48 8.69 4.68 13.14
CA ASN A 48 7.58 5.49 13.65
C ASN A 48 7.77 5.83 15.14
N LYS A 49 8.33 4.90 15.93
CA LYS A 49 8.65 5.15 17.34
C LYS A 49 9.68 6.25 17.57
N LYS A 50 10.61 6.45 16.64
CA LYS A 50 11.60 7.53 16.75
C LYS A 50 11.00 8.89 16.43
N LEU A 51 10.00 8.93 15.55
CA LEU A 51 9.39 10.16 15.07
C LEU A 51 8.28 10.68 16.00
N ILE A 52 7.65 9.80 16.78
CA ILE A 52 6.48 10.14 17.60
C ILE A 52 6.85 10.14 19.09
N LYS A 53 6.47 11.21 19.79
CA LYS A 53 6.77 11.42 21.21
C LYS A 53 5.96 10.49 22.15
N ASN A 54 4.81 9.98 21.70
CA ASN A 54 3.97 9.02 22.42
C ASN A 54 3.67 7.78 21.55
N ASN A 55 4.32 6.67 21.86
CA ASN A 55 4.32 5.45 21.06
C ASN A 55 3.35 4.37 21.57
N HIS A 56 2.47 4.69 22.53
CA HIS A 56 1.61 3.71 23.18
C HIS A 56 0.73 2.95 22.16
N THR A 57 0.04 3.69 21.29
CA THR A 57 -0.87 3.10 20.30
C THR A 57 -0.15 2.21 19.28
N ILE A 58 1.05 2.59 18.84
CA ILE A 58 1.85 1.78 17.90
C ILE A 58 2.33 0.49 18.60
N ASN A 59 2.73 0.58 19.88
CA ASN A 59 3.11 -0.60 20.66
C ASN A 59 1.94 -1.58 20.79
N GLU A 60 0.76 -1.08 21.16
CA GLU A 60 -0.45 -1.89 21.32
C GLU A 60 -0.88 -2.54 20.00
N GLN A 61 -0.95 -1.75 18.92
CA GLN A 61 -1.28 -2.24 17.58
C GLN A 61 -0.32 -3.36 17.17
N PHE A 62 0.98 -3.14 17.33
CA PHE A 62 1.97 -4.11 16.89
C PHE A 62 2.01 -5.36 17.77
N ALA A 63 1.88 -5.21 19.09
CA ALA A 63 1.77 -6.33 20.01
C ALA A 63 0.54 -7.18 19.69
N PHE A 64 -0.59 -6.55 19.38
CA PHE A 64 -1.78 -7.22 18.90
C PHE A 64 -1.49 -7.98 17.59
N TYR A 65 -0.96 -7.33 16.56
CA TYR A 65 -0.66 -8.02 15.30
C TYR A 65 0.28 -9.22 15.47
N TRP A 66 1.33 -9.07 16.28
CA TRP A 66 2.24 -10.16 16.61
C TRP A 66 1.53 -11.33 17.29
N ALA A 67 0.75 -11.05 18.34
CA ALA A 67 0.01 -12.06 19.09
C ALA A 67 -1.01 -12.81 18.22
N TYR A 68 -1.60 -12.13 17.23
CA TYR A 68 -2.61 -12.69 16.32
C TYR A 68 -2.05 -13.23 15.00
N GLY A 69 -0.73 -13.42 14.93
CA GLY A 69 -0.07 -14.22 13.91
C GLY A 69 0.57 -13.46 12.76
N LEU A 70 0.84 -12.16 12.92
CA LEU A 70 1.72 -11.44 12.00
C LEU A 70 3.13 -12.04 12.07
N LYS A 71 3.62 -12.58 10.95
CA LYS A 71 4.98 -13.09 10.85
C LYS A 71 5.95 -12.03 10.37
N ARG A 72 7.17 -12.06 10.90
CA ARG A 72 8.28 -11.22 10.44
C ARG A 72 8.59 -11.53 8.98
N PHE A 73 8.79 -10.47 8.20
CA PHE A 73 9.21 -10.61 6.81
C PHE A 73 10.65 -11.15 6.76
N ASP A 74 10.85 -12.19 5.96
CA ASP A 74 12.17 -12.74 5.65
C ASP A 74 12.45 -12.53 4.15
N PRO A 75 13.38 -11.63 3.78
CA PRO A 75 13.78 -11.42 2.39
C PRO A 75 14.38 -12.67 1.73
N LEU A 76 14.93 -13.60 2.51
CA LEU A 76 15.59 -14.82 2.03
C LEU A 76 14.63 -16.01 1.90
N ASP A 77 13.40 -15.90 2.40
CA ASP A 77 12.41 -16.98 2.29
C ASP A 77 12.03 -17.22 0.82
N PRO A 78 12.31 -18.41 0.26
CA PRO A 78 11.94 -18.73 -1.12
C PRO A 78 10.42 -18.83 -1.33
N ASN A 79 9.66 -19.02 -0.25
CA ASN A 79 8.20 -19.13 -0.27
C ASN A 79 7.51 -17.78 0.04
N LYS A 80 8.28 -16.68 0.12
CA LYS A 80 7.71 -15.36 0.35
C LYS A 80 6.69 -15.03 -0.72
N ILE A 81 5.55 -14.56 -0.27
CA ILE A 81 4.38 -14.32 -1.11
C ILE A 81 4.48 -12.95 -1.78
N LEU A 82 4.99 -11.99 -1.02
CA LEU A 82 5.16 -10.60 -1.45
C LEU A 82 6.65 -10.25 -1.38
N PRO A 83 7.11 -9.31 -2.22
CA PRO A 83 8.48 -8.81 -2.15
C PRO A 83 8.77 -8.00 -0.88
N SER A 84 7.72 -7.59 -0.15
CA SER A 84 7.77 -6.77 1.07
C SER A 84 6.45 -6.91 1.83
N ASN A 85 6.48 -6.63 3.12
CA ASN A 85 5.29 -6.51 3.96
C ASN A 85 4.85 -5.05 4.18
N VAL A 86 5.58 -4.07 3.64
CA VAL A 86 5.29 -2.64 3.82
C VAL A 86 4.88 -2.04 2.47
N PRO A 87 3.59 -1.71 2.27
CA PRO A 87 3.15 -1.05 1.05
C PRO A 87 3.47 0.44 1.09
N GLU A 88 3.31 1.05 -0.07
CA GLU A 88 3.22 2.49 -0.26
C GLU A 88 1.84 2.78 -0.89
N GLY A 89 0.93 3.36 -0.11
CA GLY A 89 -0.47 3.57 -0.48
C GLY A 89 -0.72 4.66 -1.53
N SER A 90 0.31 5.32 -2.02
CA SER A 90 0.17 6.44 -2.96
C SER A 90 -0.27 6.07 -4.38
N LEU A 91 -0.18 4.80 -4.79
CA LEU A 91 -0.80 4.29 -6.02
C LEU A 91 -1.34 2.88 -5.81
N ILE A 92 -2.65 2.72 -6.00
CA ILE A 92 -3.35 1.44 -5.92
C ILE A 92 -4.18 1.23 -7.17
N VAL A 93 -4.09 0.05 -7.78
CA VAL A 93 -4.81 -0.30 -9.01
C VAL A 93 -5.62 -1.57 -8.74
N ILE A 94 -6.93 -1.53 -8.97
CA ILE A 94 -7.85 -2.59 -8.51
C ILE A 94 -8.77 -3.04 -9.64
N ALA A 95 -8.84 -4.35 -9.86
CA ALA A 95 -9.98 -5.00 -10.48
C ALA A 95 -11.00 -5.35 -9.39
N HIS A 96 -12.21 -4.80 -9.46
CA HIS A 96 -13.23 -5.05 -8.44
C HIS A 96 -13.82 -6.45 -8.60
N THR A 97 -13.50 -7.30 -7.63
CA THR A 97 -14.00 -8.67 -7.45
C THR A 97 -14.42 -8.82 -5.98
N PRO A 98 -15.18 -9.87 -5.62
CA PRO A 98 -15.50 -10.12 -4.21
C PRO A 98 -14.25 -10.17 -3.31
N MET A 99 -13.14 -10.76 -3.78
CA MET A 99 -11.92 -10.91 -2.99
C MET A 99 -11.17 -9.58 -2.81
N SER A 100 -10.97 -8.80 -3.88
CA SER A 100 -10.30 -7.50 -3.78
C SER A 100 -11.10 -6.49 -2.97
N ASN A 101 -12.42 -6.51 -3.09
CA ASN A 101 -13.29 -5.66 -2.28
C ASN A 101 -13.26 -6.08 -0.80
N LEU A 102 -13.31 -7.38 -0.50
CA LEU A 102 -13.17 -7.87 0.88
C LEU A 102 -11.84 -7.45 1.50
N PHE A 103 -10.73 -7.59 0.77
CA PHE A 103 -9.42 -7.13 1.23
C PHE A 103 -9.42 -5.63 1.54
N SER A 104 -9.93 -4.79 0.63
CA SER A 104 -10.02 -3.34 0.85
C SER A 104 -10.85 -2.99 2.08
N CYS A 105 -12.00 -3.64 2.30
CA CYS A 105 -12.82 -3.40 3.49
C CYS A 105 -12.11 -3.81 4.79
N LEU A 106 -11.49 -4.99 4.81
CA LEU A 106 -10.74 -5.44 5.99
C LEU A 106 -9.57 -4.51 6.29
N TRP A 107 -8.85 -4.07 5.26
CA TRP A 107 -7.70 -3.19 5.45
C TRP A 107 -8.13 -1.82 5.96
N PHE A 108 -9.19 -1.25 5.38
CA PHE A 108 -9.78 0.00 5.85
C PHE A 108 -10.19 -0.08 7.33
N ASN A 109 -10.85 -1.17 7.74
CA ASN A 109 -11.23 -1.35 9.15
C ASN A 109 -10.02 -1.38 10.10
N GLU A 110 -8.89 -1.97 9.68
CA GLU A 110 -7.69 -2.03 10.51
C GLU A 110 -6.96 -0.68 10.58
N VAL A 111 -7.00 0.12 9.51
CA VAL A 111 -6.49 1.51 9.48
C VAL A 111 -7.29 2.42 10.41
N GLU A 112 -8.62 2.30 10.42
CA GLU A 112 -9.49 3.12 11.28
C GLU A 112 -9.40 2.74 12.77
N TRP A 113 -9.08 1.47 13.09
CA TRP A 113 -9.13 0.99 14.47
C TRP A 113 -7.95 1.46 15.33
N PHE A 114 -6.72 1.41 14.81
CA PHE A 114 -5.51 1.70 15.61
C PHE A 114 -4.87 3.03 15.25
N THR A 115 -4.20 3.06 14.11
CA THR A 115 -3.50 4.24 13.60
C THR A 115 -3.75 4.32 12.11
N PRO A 116 -3.91 5.53 11.55
CA PRO A 116 -4.14 5.72 10.11
C PRO A 116 -2.90 5.38 9.25
N ARG A 117 -1.89 4.71 9.83
CA ARG A 117 -0.66 4.25 9.17
C ARG A 117 -0.92 2.91 8.49
N ASP A 118 -1.40 2.99 7.26
CA ASP A 118 -1.69 1.88 6.36
C ASP A 118 -0.54 0.86 6.21
N GLN A 119 0.70 1.33 6.31
CA GLN A 119 1.93 0.53 6.29
C GLN A 119 1.96 -0.60 7.33
N LEU A 120 1.45 -0.37 8.54
CA LEU A 120 1.48 -1.35 9.64
C LEU A 120 0.35 -2.38 9.53
N SER A 121 -0.84 -1.92 9.14
CA SER A 121 -2.03 -2.77 9.07
C SER A 121 -2.05 -3.67 7.84
N PHE A 122 -1.37 -3.30 6.75
CA PHE A 122 -1.40 -4.04 5.49
C PHE A 122 -0.89 -5.48 5.63
N ALA A 123 0.32 -5.67 6.19
CA ALA A 123 0.93 -6.98 6.34
C ALA A 123 0.03 -7.94 7.12
N TYR A 124 -0.50 -7.44 8.25
CA TYR A 124 -1.39 -8.20 9.10
C TYR A 124 -2.69 -8.56 8.38
N THR A 125 -3.34 -7.59 7.74
CA THR A 125 -4.58 -7.80 7.00
C THR A 125 -4.40 -8.84 5.89
N TYR A 126 -3.32 -8.72 5.12
CA TYR A 126 -3.02 -9.62 4.01
C TYR A 126 -2.76 -11.05 4.50
N GLN A 127 -1.93 -11.22 5.52
CA GLN A 127 -1.63 -12.53 6.11
C GLN A 127 -2.87 -13.16 6.77
N LYS A 128 -3.68 -12.36 7.48
CA LYS A 128 -4.94 -12.78 8.10
C LYS A 128 -5.94 -13.26 7.05
N LEU A 129 -6.16 -12.48 5.98
CA LEU A 129 -7.07 -12.86 4.90
C LEU A 129 -6.66 -14.19 4.26
N ARG A 130 -5.37 -14.38 4.00
CA ARG A 130 -4.85 -15.64 3.45
C ARG A 130 -5.01 -16.82 4.40
N ARG A 131 -4.70 -16.64 5.69
CA ARG A 131 -4.82 -17.69 6.71
C ARG A 131 -6.28 -18.13 6.89
N MET A 132 -7.23 -17.20 6.82
CA MET A 132 -8.66 -17.50 6.95
C MET A 132 -9.28 -18.04 5.66
N ASN A 133 -8.65 -17.87 4.50
CA ASN A 133 -9.15 -18.31 3.20
C ASN A 133 -8.13 -19.18 2.42
N PRO A 134 -7.70 -20.33 2.95
CA PRO A 134 -6.65 -21.15 2.33
C PRO A 134 -7.04 -21.67 0.93
N ASN A 135 -8.33 -21.94 0.70
CA ASN A 135 -8.83 -22.50 -0.56
C ASN A 135 -9.04 -21.43 -1.65
N LYS A 136 -8.96 -20.15 -1.31
CA LYS A 136 -9.17 -19.02 -2.23
C LYS A 136 -8.09 -17.96 -2.00
N PRO A 137 -6.84 -18.22 -2.43
CA PRO A 137 -5.74 -17.31 -2.21
C PRO A 137 -5.99 -15.96 -2.90
N PHE A 138 -5.66 -14.88 -2.19
CA PHE A 138 -5.69 -13.53 -2.72
C PHE A 138 -4.32 -13.15 -3.30
N TYR A 139 -4.26 -13.07 -4.63
CA TYR A 139 -3.06 -12.66 -5.35
C TYR A 139 -3.05 -11.15 -5.59
N LEU A 140 -2.00 -10.52 -5.09
CA LEU A 140 -1.76 -9.08 -5.18
C LEU A 140 -0.38 -8.86 -5.82
N ASN A 141 -0.31 -7.90 -6.73
CA ASN A 141 0.90 -7.47 -7.41
C ASN A 141 1.52 -6.28 -6.68
N MET A 142 2.56 -6.53 -5.89
CA MET A 142 3.31 -5.45 -5.25
C MET A 142 4.49 -5.02 -6.14
N PHE A 143 4.40 -3.82 -6.71
CA PHE A 143 5.35 -3.32 -7.71
C PHE A 143 6.34 -2.33 -7.10
N LYS A 144 7.48 -2.09 -7.76
CA LYS A 144 8.54 -1.24 -7.18
C LYS A 144 8.14 0.24 -7.20
N ASP A 145 8.60 1.01 -6.22
CA ASP A 145 8.37 2.47 -6.17
C ASP A 145 8.89 3.20 -7.42
N CYS A 146 9.94 2.70 -8.08
CA CYS A 146 10.41 3.27 -9.35
C CYS A 146 9.36 3.19 -10.47
N GLU A 147 8.53 2.14 -10.51
CA GLU A 147 7.40 2.04 -11.45
C GLU A 147 6.32 3.07 -11.10
N ARG A 148 6.02 3.26 -9.80
CA ARG A 148 5.12 4.32 -9.34
C ARG A 148 5.59 5.70 -9.82
N ARG A 149 6.87 6.04 -9.63
CA ARG A 149 7.46 7.34 -10.03
C ARG A 149 7.39 7.60 -11.54
N ASN A 150 7.43 6.55 -12.34
CA ASN A 150 7.27 6.66 -13.80
C ASN A 150 5.81 6.93 -14.21
N ILE A 151 4.86 6.44 -13.43
CA ILE A 151 3.42 6.50 -13.74
C ILE A 151 2.76 7.73 -13.12
N ALA A 152 3.20 8.14 -11.94
CA ALA A 152 2.60 9.20 -11.16
C ALA A 152 3.68 10.14 -10.62
N LYS A 153 3.51 11.45 -10.85
CA LYS A 153 4.44 12.49 -10.41
C LYS A 153 3.76 13.46 -9.47
N LEU A 154 4.56 14.13 -8.64
CA LEU A 154 4.07 15.21 -7.77
C LEU A 154 3.40 16.28 -8.62
N TYR A 155 2.16 16.57 -8.27
CA TYR A 155 1.40 17.68 -8.79
C TYR A 155 1.83 18.93 -8.02
N HIS A 156 2.66 19.76 -8.64
CA HIS A 156 2.99 21.05 -8.07
C HIS A 156 1.79 21.97 -8.24
N HIS A 157 1.21 22.42 -7.12
CA HIS A 157 0.24 23.50 -7.15
C HIS A 157 0.95 24.75 -7.71
N GLN A 158 0.58 25.18 -8.92
CA GLN A 158 0.92 26.54 -9.32
C GLN A 158 0.04 27.47 -8.48
N SER A 159 0.64 28.36 -7.69
CA SER A 159 -0.10 29.49 -7.13
C SER A 159 -0.59 30.33 -8.32
N GLU A 160 -1.83 30.82 -8.26
CA GLU A 160 -2.41 31.65 -9.34
C GLU A 160 -1.55 32.86 -9.69
N GLU A 161 -0.71 33.31 -8.77
CA GLU A 161 0.31 34.35 -8.99
C GLU A 161 1.24 34.05 -10.16
N LYS A 162 1.64 32.78 -10.39
CA LYS A 162 2.51 32.42 -11.53
C LYS A 162 1.79 32.39 -12.88
N ARG A 163 0.45 32.31 -12.89
CA ARG A 163 -0.33 32.37 -14.14
C ARG A 163 -0.32 33.78 -14.74
N ASN A 164 -0.26 34.80 -13.89
CA ASN A 164 -0.30 36.21 -14.31
C ASN A 164 1.05 36.74 -14.85
N PHE A 165 2.18 36.07 -14.54
CA PHE A 165 3.49 36.46 -15.07
C PHE A 165 3.81 35.90 -16.46
N VAL A 166 3.03 34.94 -16.97
CA VAL A 166 3.22 34.37 -18.30
C VAL A 166 2.32 35.05 -19.35
N GLN A 167 1.43 35.95 -18.93
CA GLN A 167 0.50 36.68 -19.80
C GLN A 167 0.77 38.20 -19.88
N GLN A 168 1.93 38.68 -19.42
CA GLN A 168 2.38 40.07 -19.61
C GLN A 168 3.61 40.13 -20.49
#